data_AF-A0A972EIS7-F1
#
_entry.id   AF-A0A972EIS7-F1
#
_cell.length_a   1.000
_cell.length_b   1.000
_cell.length_c   1.000
_cell.angle_alpha   90.00
_cell.angle_beta   90.00
_cell.angle_gamma   90.00
#
_symmetry.space_group_name_H-M   'P 1'
#
loop_
_entity.id
_entity.type
_entity.pdbx_description
1 polymer ?
#
loop_
_entity_poly.entity_id
_entity_poly.type
_entity_poly.pdbx_seq_one_letter_code
_entity_poly.pdbx_strand_id
1 'polypeptide(L)'
;MKVNRIQPSMYVEPIKNVKAKRPKREEKDKELLNKAVEHEPSQDKKSVTYTKTGHVYDRATIDKLKRQSEEAYSYLRSLVEKLLLKQGHSLKTITSDEWAKIEIDETARLEAQNLIAPGGPLSAEAVSDRIVDFAKAISGGDIEKLDKLKGAIEEGFRQAEAILGELPEISRETYNLIMEKLDTWVNEVEQNKGD
;
A
#
# COMPACT_ATOMS: atom_id res chain seq x y z
N MET A 1 -49.52 27.80 -13.90
CA MET A 1 -48.17 28.31 -13.60
C MET A 1 -47.16 27.29 -14.07
N LYS A 2 -46.27 27.65 -15.00
CA LYS A 2 -45.27 26.75 -15.58
C LYS A 2 -43.99 26.85 -14.75
N VAL A 3 -43.62 25.78 -14.06
CA VAL A 3 -42.33 25.66 -13.38
C VAL A 3 -41.31 25.12 -14.37
N ASN A 4 -40.33 25.96 -14.73
CA ASN A 4 -39.19 25.55 -15.53
C ASN A 4 -37.90 25.70 -14.71
N ARG A 5 -37.09 24.64 -14.78
CA ARG A 5 -35.87 24.34 -14.02
C ARG A 5 -34.75 25.32 -14.37
N ILE A 6 -34.12 25.94 -13.37
CA ILE A 6 -32.91 26.78 -13.53
C ILE A 6 -31.77 26.13 -12.75
N GLN A 7 -30.70 25.78 -13.48
CA GLN A 7 -29.39 25.37 -12.97
C GLN A 7 -28.62 26.62 -12.50
N PRO A 8 -27.88 26.60 -11.37
CA PRO A 8 -26.82 27.57 -11.16
C PRO A 8 -25.53 27.07 -11.82
N SER A 9 -25.15 27.71 -12.93
CA SER A 9 -23.83 27.60 -13.54
C SER A 9 -22.77 28.14 -12.58
N MET A 10 -21.81 27.31 -12.15
CA MET A 10 -20.59 27.80 -11.53
C MET A 10 -19.59 28.17 -12.63
N TYR A 11 -19.51 29.48 -12.93
CA TYR A 11 -18.34 30.07 -13.58
C TYR A 11 -17.68 30.97 -12.54
N VAL A 12 -16.42 30.69 -12.20
CA VAL A 12 -15.60 31.54 -11.33
C VAL A 12 -14.30 31.80 -12.08
N GLU A 13 -13.96 33.07 -12.23
CA GLU A 13 -12.80 33.56 -12.98
C GLU A 13 -11.45 33.13 -12.35
N PRO A 14 -10.38 32.96 -13.13
CA PRO A 14 -9.06 32.62 -12.59
C PRO A 14 -8.41 33.81 -11.87
N ILE A 15 -8.11 33.63 -10.58
CA ILE A 15 -7.42 34.63 -9.74
C ILE A 15 -5.94 34.72 -10.15
N LYS A 16 -5.49 35.96 -10.38
CA LYS A 16 -4.11 36.31 -10.74
C LYS A 16 -3.13 36.14 -9.57
N ASN A 17 -1.95 35.69 -9.99
CA ASN A 17 -0.67 35.46 -9.31
C ASN A 17 -0.28 36.53 -8.26
N VAL A 18 -0.07 36.11 -7.00
CA VAL A 18 0.67 36.90 -6.00
C VAL A 18 1.66 35.97 -5.27
N LYS A 19 2.97 36.24 -5.42
CA LYS A 19 4.07 35.53 -4.77
C LYS A 19 4.13 35.87 -3.28
N ALA A 20 4.08 34.87 -2.40
CA ALA A 20 4.54 34.95 -1.01
C ALA A 20 5.39 33.71 -0.67
N LYS A 21 6.55 33.93 -0.04
CA LYS A 21 7.56 32.91 0.33
C LYS A 21 7.40 32.44 1.79
N ARG A 22 7.34 31.11 2.02
CA ARG A 22 7.79 30.26 3.19
C ARG A 22 6.78 29.12 3.46
N PRO A 23 7.15 27.97 4.07
CA PRO A 23 8.32 27.11 3.93
C PRO A 23 7.99 25.77 3.20
N LYS A 24 9.01 25.01 2.80
CA LYS A 24 8.98 24.02 1.70
C LYS A 24 8.87 22.55 2.16
N ARG A 25 8.00 22.23 3.12
CA ARG A 25 7.91 20.88 3.73
C ARG A 25 6.61 20.13 3.42
N GLU A 26 5.46 20.78 3.42
CA GLU A 26 4.15 20.12 3.26
C GLU A 26 3.78 19.68 1.84
N GLU A 27 4.43 20.23 0.80
CA GLU A 27 4.12 19.90 -0.60
C GLU A 27 4.78 18.58 -1.02
N LYS A 28 5.93 18.25 -0.43
CA LYS A 28 6.69 17.03 -0.70
C LYS A 28 6.01 15.79 -0.12
N ASP A 29 5.39 15.94 1.04
CA ASP A 29 4.74 14.83 1.75
C ASP A 29 3.45 14.39 1.02
N LYS A 30 2.71 15.34 0.42
CA LYS A 30 1.54 15.04 -0.43
C LYS A 30 1.93 14.38 -1.75
N GLU A 31 3.07 14.78 -2.34
CA GLU A 31 3.61 14.15 -3.56
C GLU A 31 4.05 12.71 -3.30
N LEU A 32 4.68 12.43 -2.15
CA LEU A 32 5.09 11.08 -1.74
C LEU A 32 3.88 10.19 -1.41
N LEU A 33 2.86 10.73 -0.75
CA LEU A 33 1.63 10.00 -0.43
C LEU A 33 0.84 9.62 -1.69
N ASN A 34 0.73 10.54 -2.64
CA ASN A 34 0.09 10.27 -3.93
C ASN A 34 0.89 9.24 -4.73
N LYS A 35 2.22 9.33 -4.75
CA LYS A 35 3.09 8.39 -5.49
C LYS A 35 3.14 6.99 -4.87
N ALA A 36 2.93 6.86 -3.57
CA ALA A 36 2.82 5.58 -2.89
C ALA A 36 1.45 4.90 -3.09
N VAL A 37 0.39 5.68 -3.34
CA VAL A 37 -1.00 5.22 -3.56
C VAL A 37 -1.34 5.05 -5.05
N GLU A 38 -0.58 5.67 -5.95
CA GLU A 38 -0.78 5.57 -7.40
C GLU A 38 -0.24 4.25 -7.94
N HIS A 39 -1.11 3.23 -7.96
CA HIS A 39 -0.89 2.02 -8.75
C HIS A 39 -1.00 2.41 -10.22
N GLU A 40 0.12 2.58 -10.93
CA GLU A 40 0.07 2.70 -12.38
C GLU A 40 -0.44 1.37 -12.96
N PRO A 41 -1.63 1.32 -13.60
CA PRO A 41 -2.01 0.16 -14.37
C PRO A 41 -1.00 0.02 -15.50
N SER A 42 -0.45 -1.20 -15.66
CA SER A 42 0.47 -1.55 -16.74
C SER A 42 -0.08 -1.04 -18.07
N GLN A 43 0.50 0.03 -18.61
CA GLN A 43 0.19 0.44 -19.97
C GLN A 43 0.78 -0.60 -20.92
N ASP A 44 -0.10 -1.37 -21.56
CA ASP A 44 0.22 -2.23 -22.69
C ASP A 44 0.96 -1.43 -23.77
N LYS A 45 2.28 -1.55 -23.82
CA LYS A 45 3.10 -1.11 -24.94
C LYS A 45 3.65 -2.32 -25.69
N LYS A 46 3.27 -2.34 -26.96
CA LYS A 46 3.51 -3.34 -28.01
C LYS A 46 4.93 -3.92 -27.98
N SER A 47 4.97 -5.23 -28.22
CA SER A 47 6.15 -6.07 -28.52
C SER A 47 7.17 -5.35 -29.40
N VAL A 48 8.41 -5.30 -28.91
CA VAL A 48 9.60 -5.09 -29.75
C VAL A 48 10.57 -6.22 -29.45
N THR A 49 10.82 -7.02 -30.47
CA THR A 49 11.75 -8.15 -30.50
C THR A 49 13.18 -7.67 -30.24
N TYR A 50 13.68 -7.93 -29.04
CA TYR A 50 15.11 -7.99 -28.73
C TYR A 50 15.34 -9.19 -27.79
N THR A 51 16.34 -10.00 -28.10
CA THR A 51 16.82 -11.11 -27.27
C THR A 51 17.34 -10.56 -25.94
N LYS A 52 16.45 -10.43 -24.95
CA LYS A 52 16.76 -9.99 -23.59
C LYS A 52 17.02 -11.24 -22.76
N THR A 53 18.21 -11.37 -22.20
CA THR A 53 18.53 -12.33 -21.14
C THR A 53 17.39 -12.27 -20.12
N GLY A 54 16.53 -13.29 -20.13
CA GLY A 54 15.16 -13.16 -19.67
C GLY A 54 15.10 -13.03 -18.16
N HIS A 55 14.71 -11.86 -17.64
CA HIS A 55 14.22 -11.80 -16.27
C HIS A 55 12.98 -12.69 -16.18
N VAL A 56 13.14 -13.83 -15.52
CA VAL A 56 12.04 -14.74 -15.21
C VAL A 56 11.25 -14.09 -14.10
N TYR A 57 10.12 -13.48 -14.45
CA TYR A 57 9.16 -13.01 -13.47
C TYR A 57 8.05 -14.05 -13.37
N ASP A 58 7.72 -14.49 -12.16
CA ASP A 58 6.50 -15.27 -11.98
C ASP A 58 5.29 -14.32 -11.97
N ARG A 59 4.84 -13.95 -13.17
CA ARG A 59 3.72 -13.03 -13.38
C ARG A 59 2.43 -13.55 -12.77
N ALA A 60 2.17 -14.85 -12.82
CA ALA A 60 0.96 -15.44 -12.27
C ALA A 60 0.91 -15.28 -10.74
N THR A 61 2.02 -15.55 -10.06
CA THR A 61 2.14 -15.34 -8.62
C THR A 61 2.06 -13.85 -8.26
N ILE A 62 2.72 -12.98 -9.02
CA ILE A 62 2.63 -11.52 -8.83
C ILE A 62 1.18 -11.03 -8.92
N ASP A 63 0.46 -11.42 -9.97
CA ASP A 63 -0.93 -10.98 -10.19
C ASP A 63 -1.86 -11.53 -9.11
N LYS A 64 -1.64 -12.78 -8.66
CA LYS A 64 -2.36 -13.36 -7.53
C LYS A 64 -2.11 -12.56 -6.24
N LEU A 65 -0.86 -12.26 -5.92
CA LEU A 65 -0.48 -11.53 -4.70
C LEU A 65 -1.03 -10.10 -4.71
N LYS A 66 -1.00 -9.42 -5.87
CA LYS A 66 -1.63 -8.11 -6.05
C LYS A 66 -3.12 -8.16 -5.74
N ARG A 67 -3.85 -9.12 -6.32
CA ARG A 67 -5.27 -9.31 -6.05
C ARG A 67 -5.54 -9.57 -4.57
N GLN A 68 -4.74 -10.42 -3.91
CA GLN A 68 -4.88 -10.68 -2.48
C GLN A 68 -4.66 -9.41 -1.63
N SER A 69 -3.73 -8.55 -2.03
CA SER A 69 -3.51 -7.25 -1.38
C SER A 69 -4.69 -6.29 -1.59
N GLU A 70 -5.23 -6.22 -2.81
CA GLU A 70 -6.40 -5.40 -3.14
C GLU A 70 -7.67 -5.88 -2.41
N GLU A 71 -7.87 -7.19 -2.30
CA GLU A 71 -8.96 -7.79 -1.52
C GLU A 71 -8.85 -7.42 -0.03
N ALA A 72 -7.66 -7.52 0.55
CA ALA A 72 -7.43 -7.12 1.94
C ALA A 72 -7.64 -5.61 2.16
N TYR A 73 -7.15 -4.78 1.23
CA TYR A 73 -7.32 -3.32 1.28
C TYR A 73 -8.80 -2.90 1.12
N SER A 74 -9.51 -3.48 0.16
CA SER A 74 -10.93 -3.21 -0.06
C SER A 74 -11.79 -3.64 1.12
N TYR A 75 -11.44 -4.75 1.78
CA TYR A 75 -12.08 -5.17 3.01
C TYR A 75 -11.89 -4.15 4.14
N LEU A 76 -10.64 -3.72 4.39
CA LEU A 76 -10.34 -2.68 5.39
C LEU A 76 -11.10 -1.38 5.09
N ARG A 77 -11.09 -0.93 3.83
CA ARG A 77 -11.82 0.27 3.40
C ARG A 77 -13.32 0.11 3.65
N SER A 78 -13.89 -1.07 3.40
CA SER A 78 -15.31 -1.34 3.64
C SER A 78 -15.68 -1.32 5.12
N LEU A 79 -14.79 -1.81 6.00
CA LEU A 79 -14.97 -1.79 7.45
C LEU A 79 -15.00 -0.34 7.95
N VAL A 80 -14.02 0.47 7.53
CA VAL A 80 -13.95 1.89 7.87
C VAL A 80 -15.17 2.65 7.32
N GLU A 81 -15.56 2.40 6.07
CA GLU A 81 -16.73 3.05 5.46
C GLU A 81 -18.03 2.71 6.21
N LYS A 82 -18.24 1.46 6.62
CA LYS A 82 -19.39 1.06 7.44
C LYS A 82 -19.39 1.76 8.80
N LEU A 83 -18.23 1.87 9.45
CA LEU A 83 -18.08 2.54 10.74
C LEU A 83 -18.46 4.02 10.63
N LEU A 84 -17.96 4.70 9.59
CA LEU A 84 -18.29 6.11 9.33
C LEU A 84 -19.78 6.30 9.01
N LEU A 85 -20.35 5.44 8.16
CA LEU A 85 -21.75 5.52 7.76
C LEU A 85 -22.71 5.36 8.94
N LYS A 86 -22.39 4.47 9.91
CA LYS A 86 -23.17 4.32 11.15
C LYS A 86 -23.23 5.61 11.98
N GLN A 87 -22.20 6.45 11.87
CA GLN A 87 -22.11 7.75 12.57
C GLN A 87 -22.57 8.92 11.70
N GLY A 88 -23.13 8.66 10.52
CA GLY A 88 -23.62 9.69 9.60
C GLY A 88 -22.52 10.38 8.79
N HIS A 89 -21.29 9.88 8.82
CA HIS A 89 -20.16 10.41 8.05
C HIS A 89 -19.93 9.62 6.75
N SER A 90 -19.26 10.25 5.79
CA SER A 90 -18.81 9.64 4.54
C SER A 90 -17.32 9.84 4.37
N LEU A 91 -16.63 8.81 3.89
CA LEU A 91 -15.19 8.80 3.65
C LEU A 91 -14.72 9.93 2.69
N LYS A 92 -15.63 10.45 1.84
CA LYS A 92 -15.34 11.54 0.90
C LYS A 92 -15.49 12.94 1.48
N THR A 93 -16.25 13.09 2.57
CA THR A 93 -16.67 14.41 3.09
C THR A 93 -16.19 14.65 4.52
N ILE A 94 -15.70 13.62 5.20
CA ILE A 94 -15.21 13.71 6.57
C ILE A 94 -13.98 14.62 6.65
N THR A 95 -14.02 15.56 7.58
CA THR A 95 -12.93 16.50 7.88
C THR A 95 -11.97 15.90 8.92
N SER A 96 -10.77 16.46 9.05
CA SER A 96 -9.79 16.00 10.05
C SER A 96 -10.29 16.11 11.49
N ASP A 97 -11.08 17.15 11.79
CA ASP A 97 -11.67 17.34 13.13
C ASP A 97 -12.77 16.33 13.44
N GLU A 98 -13.51 15.88 12.43
CA GLU A 98 -14.51 14.82 12.57
C GLU A 98 -13.85 13.46 12.72
N TRP A 99 -12.77 13.19 11.97
CA TRP A 99 -11.96 11.98 12.12
C TRP A 99 -11.48 11.76 13.56
N ALA A 100 -11.05 12.83 14.23
CA ALA A 100 -10.60 12.76 15.63
C ALA A 100 -11.73 12.49 16.64
N LYS A 101 -13.00 12.65 16.24
CA LYS A 101 -14.19 12.45 17.07
C LYS A 101 -14.95 11.17 16.75
N ILE A 102 -14.50 10.42 15.74
CA ILE A 102 -15.11 9.14 15.38
C ILE A 102 -14.99 8.18 16.55
N GLU A 103 -16.12 7.66 17.00
CA GLU A 103 -16.17 6.61 18.01
C GLU A 103 -15.93 5.26 17.33
N ILE A 104 -14.99 4.47 17.86
CA ILE A 104 -14.73 3.13 17.33
C ILE A 104 -15.75 2.18 17.94
N ASP A 105 -16.64 1.63 17.10
CA ASP A 105 -17.60 0.64 17.55
C ASP A 105 -16.92 -0.67 17.94
N GLU A 106 -17.43 -1.34 18.98
CA GLU A 106 -16.78 -2.53 19.53
C GLU A 106 -16.69 -3.67 18.52
N THR A 107 -17.66 -3.77 17.61
CA THR A 107 -17.68 -4.82 16.58
C THR A 107 -16.57 -4.61 15.55
N ALA A 108 -16.39 -3.38 15.05
CA ALA A 108 -15.30 -3.02 14.15
C ALA A 108 -13.93 -3.13 14.83
N ARG A 109 -13.84 -2.77 16.12
CA ARG A 109 -12.62 -2.98 16.92
C ARG A 109 -12.23 -4.46 16.98
N LEU A 110 -13.20 -5.34 17.27
CA LEU A 110 -12.95 -6.77 17.36
C LEU A 110 -12.61 -7.38 16.00
N GLU A 111 -13.30 -6.98 14.93
CA GLU A 111 -12.96 -7.38 13.56
C GLU A 111 -11.54 -6.95 13.20
N ALA A 112 -11.16 -5.69 13.44
CA ALA A 112 -9.82 -5.20 13.18
C ALA A 112 -8.75 -5.95 13.99
N GLN A 113 -9.01 -6.24 15.27
CA GLN A 113 -8.11 -7.04 16.10
C GLN A 113 -7.93 -8.45 15.53
N ASN A 114 -9.00 -9.10 15.08
CA ASN A 114 -8.92 -10.43 14.46
C ASN A 114 -8.14 -10.43 13.14
N LEU A 115 -8.15 -9.32 12.39
CA LEU A 115 -7.39 -9.22 11.15
C LEU A 115 -5.88 -9.20 11.39
N ILE A 116 -5.45 -8.52 12.45
CA ILE A 116 -4.02 -8.35 12.80
C ILE A 116 -3.50 -9.42 13.76
N ALA A 117 -4.40 -10.13 14.44
CA ALA A 117 -4.05 -11.24 15.33
C ALA A 117 -3.32 -12.37 14.58
N PRO A 118 -2.54 -13.23 15.28
CA PRO A 118 -1.88 -14.36 14.66
C PRO A 118 -2.84 -15.23 13.84
N GLY A 119 -2.48 -15.53 12.58
CA GLY A 119 -3.32 -16.25 11.63
C GLY A 119 -4.37 -15.38 10.90
N GLY A 120 -4.52 -14.11 11.28
CA GLY A 120 -5.31 -13.13 10.57
C GLY A 120 -4.68 -12.73 9.22
N PRO A 121 -5.49 -12.30 8.23
CA PRO A 121 -5.00 -11.94 6.90
C PRO A 121 -4.08 -10.72 6.90
N LEU A 122 -4.10 -9.86 7.92
CA LEU A 122 -3.22 -8.69 8.06
C LEU A 122 -2.22 -8.87 9.22
N SER A 123 -2.04 -10.09 9.71
CA SER A 123 -1.02 -10.41 10.70
C SER A 123 0.38 -10.19 10.15
N ALA A 124 1.35 -9.96 11.04
CA ALA A 124 2.76 -9.78 10.66
C ALA A 124 3.28 -10.97 9.84
N GLU A 125 2.86 -12.19 10.20
CA GLU A 125 3.19 -13.42 9.49
C GLU A 125 2.62 -13.44 8.06
N ALA A 126 1.31 -13.22 7.91
CA ALA A 126 0.66 -13.27 6.60
C ALA A 126 1.12 -12.13 5.68
N VAL A 127 1.43 -10.95 6.21
CA VAL A 127 1.93 -9.82 5.41
C VAL A 127 3.39 -10.03 5.02
N SER A 128 4.22 -10.53 5.93
CA SER A 128 5.62 -10.86 5.62
C SER A 128 5.72 -11.94 4.55
N ASP A 129 4.89 -12.99 4.61
CA ASP A 129 4.83 -14.03 3.56
C ASP A 129 4.53 -13.45 2.19
N ARG A 130 3.52 -12.59 2.07
CA ARG A 130 3.16 -11.97 0.79
C ARG A 130 4.30 -11.13 0.23
N ILE A 131 5.02 -10.40 1.09
CA ILE A 131 6.16 -9.56 0.66
C ILE A 131 7.33 -10.43 0.21
N VAL A 132 7.63 -11.51 0.93
CA VAL A 132 8.69 -12.46 0.57
C VAL A 132 8.35 -13.21 -0.72
N ASP A 133 7.12 -13.71 -0.86
CA ASP A 133 6.64 -14.37 -2.07
C ASP A 133 6.68 -13.42 -3.26
N PHE A 134 6.31 -12.16 -3.06
CA PHE A 134 6.44 -11.13 -4.09
C PHE A 134 7.91 -10.93 -4.47
N ALA A 135 8.81 -10.81 -3.49
CA ALA A 135 10.24 -10.65 -3.71
C ALA A 135 10.85 -11.84 -4.49
N LYS A 136 10.47 -13.07 -4.14
CA LYS A 136 10.84 -14.30 -4.86
C LYS A 136 10.30 -14.30 -6.29
N ALA A 137 9.03 -13.92 -6.48
CA ALA A 137 8.39 -13.88 -7.78
C ALA A 137 8.99 -12.82 -8.72
N ILE A 138 9.34 -11.63 -8.20
CA ILE A 138 9.96 -10.57 -9.01
C ILE A 138 11.44 -10.83 -9.32
N SER A 139 12.14 -11.57 -8.45
CA SER A 139 13.54 -11.92 -8.67
C SER A 139 13.70 -13.12 -9.60
N GLY A 140 12.64 -13.92 -9.76
CA GLY A 140 12.66 -15.19 -10.48
C GLY A 140 13.29 -16.31 -9.67
N GLY A 141 13.27 -16.19 -8.34
CA GLY A 141 13.99 -17.09 -7.44
C GLY A 141 15.51 -16.88 -7.41
N ASP A 142 15.99 -15.74 -7.93
CA ASP A 142 17.42 -15.47 -8.06
C ASP A 142 18.02 -14.84 -6.79
N ILE A 143 18.84 -15.61 -6.08
CA ILE A 143 19.53 -15.22 -4.85
C ILE A 143 20.56 -14.11 -5.09
N GLU A 144 21.12 -13.96 -6.29
CA GLU A 144 22.06 -12.86 -6.59
C GLU A 144 21.39 -11.48 -6.47
N LYS A 145 20.05 -11.44 -6.54
CA LYS A 145 19.27 -10.22 -6.34
C LYS A 145 18.90 -9.94 -4.89
N LEU A 146 19.21 -10.84 -3.96
CA LEU A 146 18.74 -10.75 -2.57
C LEU A 146 19.14 -9.45 -1.88
N ASP A 147 20.39 -9.03 -1.98
CA ASP A 147 20.85 -7.79 -1.35
C ASP A 147 20.09 -6.57 -1.87
N LYS A 148 19.77 -6.59 -3.18
CA LYS A 148 18.94 -5.57 -3.80
C LYS A 148 17.49 -5.63 -3.31
N LEU A 149 16.94 -6.83 -3.10
CA LEU A 149 15.59 -7.01 -2.55
C LEU A 149 15.50 -6.51 -1.10
N LYS A 150 16.45 -6.91 -0.24
CA LYS A 150 16.53 -6.45 1.15
C LYS A 150 16.65 -4.93 1.22
N GLY A 151 17.54 -4.34 0.44
CA GLY A 151 17.69 -2.89 0.35
C GLY A 151 16.42 -2.19 -0.13
N ALA A 152 15.70 -2.76 -1.11
CA ALA A 152 14.43 -2.20 -1.58
C ALA A 152 13.31 -2.29 -0.53
N ILE A 153 13.27 -3.38 0.26
CA ILE A 153 12.33 -3.54 1.36
C ILE A 153 12.63 -2.54 2.46
N GLU A 154 13.88 -2.43 2.90
CA GLU A 154 14.31 -1.47 3.92
C GLU A 154 13.99 -0.03 3.50
N GLU A 155 14.27 0.32 2.24
CA GLU A 155 13.91 1.60 1.64
C GLU A 155 12.40 1.84 1.66
N GLY A 156 11.59 0.82 1.39
CA GLY A 156 10.13 0.89 1.44
C GLY A 156 9.61 1.17 2.85
N PHE A 157 10.14 0.48 3.86
CA PHE A 157 9.79 0.72 5.27
C PHE A 157 10.23 2.12 5.74
N ARG A 158 11.40 2.59 5.32
CA ARG A 158 11.87 3.94 5.65
C ARG A 158 10.99 5.03 5.01
N GLN A 159 10.53 4.82 3.78
CA GLN A 159 9.56 5.72 3.15
C GLN A 159 8.21 5.71 3.87
N ALA A 160 7.74 4.55 4.31
CA ALA A 160 6.51 4.45 5.09
C ALA A 160 6.64 5.20 6.43
N GLU A 161 7.76 5.07 7.13
CA GLU A 161 8.04 5.80 8.37
C GLU A 161 8.14 7.32 8.12
N ALA A 162 8.72 7.74 6.99
CA ALA A 162 8.75 9.16 6.62
C ALA A 162 7.35 9.75 6.36
N ILE A 163 6.41 8.94 5.84
CA ILE A 163 5.05 9.37 5.51
C ILE A 163 4.12 9.32 6.72
N LEU A 164 4.21 8.24 7.51
CA LEU A 164 3.28 7.95 8.59
C LEU A 164 3.79 8.36 9.97
N GLY A 165 5.08 8.68 10.08
CA GLY A 165 5.77 8.84 11.37
C GLY A 165 6.21 7.49 11.92
N GLU A 166 6.29 7.39 13.25
CA GLU A 166 6.72 6.17 13.93
C GLU A 166 5.82 4.98 13.56
N LEU A 167 6.43 3.93 12.99
CA LEU A 167 5.70 2.74 12.61
C LEU A 167 5.30 1.93 13.86
N PRO A 168 4.06 1.41 13.92
CA PRO A 168 3.63 0.54 15.01
C PRO A 168 4.51 -0.71 15.18
N GLU A 169 4.53 -1.29 16.38
CA GLU A 169 5.31 -2.49 16.70
C GLU A 169 5.05 -3.65 15.73
N ILE A 170 3.78 -3.89 15.36
CA ILE A 170 3.41 -4.93 14.38
C ILE A 170 4.07 -4.72 13.00
N SER A 171 4.30 -3.47 12.60
CA SER A 171 5.01 -3.17 11.35
C SER A 171 6.50 -3.52 11.47
N ARG A 172 7.11 -3.27 12.64
CA ARG A 172 8.49 -3.68 12.93
C ARG A 172 8.63 -5.19 13.01
N GLU A 173 7.67 -5.88 13.60
CA GLU A 173 7.59 -7.34 13.60
C GLU A 173 7.52 -7.90 12.18
N THR A 174 6.65 -7.33 11.33
CA THR A 174 6.54 -7.69 9.91
C THR A 174 7.89 -7.53 9.19
N TYR A 175 8.60 -6.42 9.42
CA TYR A 175 9.93 -6.20 8.84
C TYR A 175 10.94 -7.26 9.27
N ASN A 176 11.01 -7.57 10.57
CA ASN A 176 11.95 -8.56 11.09
C ASN A 176 11.68 -9.94 10.50
N LEU A 177 10.40 -10.35 10.42
CA LEU A 177 9.99 -11.62 9.82
C LEU A 177 10.36 -11.69 8.33
N ILE A 178 10.23 -10.60 7.58
CA ILE A 178 10.67 -10.55 6.18
C ILE A 178 12.16 -10.82 6.08
N MET A 179 12.98 -10.16 6.90
CA MET A 179 14.43 -10.32 6.86
C MET A 179 14.84 -11.76 7.22
N GLU A 180 14.24 -12.32 8.26
CA GLU A 180 14.45 -13.71 8.68
C GLU A 180 14.08 -14.73 7.58
N LYS A 181 12.93 -14.53 6.93
CA LYS A 181 12.45 -15.39 5.84
C LYS A 181 13.33 -15.29 4.59
N LEU A 182 13.85 -14.10 4.31
CA LEU A 182 14.80 -13.90 3.22
C LEU A 182 16.16 -14.55 3.53
N ASP A 183 16.64 -14.49 4.78
CA ASP A 183 17.87 -15.19 5.21
C ASP A 183 17.69 -16.71 5.14
N THR A 184 16.56 -17.21 5.62
CA THR A 184 16.21 -18.64 5.57
C THR A 184 16.20 -19.14 4.12
N TRP A 185 15.62 -18.36 3.21
CA TRP A 185 15.57 -18.70 1.79
C TRP A 185 16.96 -18.87 1.16
N VAL A 186 17.94 -18.04 1.51
CA VAL A 186 19.34 -18.20 1.04
C VAL A 186 19.92 -19.51 1.53
N ASN A 187 19.75 -19.79 2.83
CA ASN A 187 20.29 -21.00 3.44
C ASN A 187 19.70 -22.25 2.78
N GLU A 188 18.40 -22.28 2.49
CA GLU A 188 17.75 -23.39 1.78
C GLU A 188 18.31 -23.60 0.37
N VAL A 189 18.58 -22.52 -0.39
CA VAL A 189 19.14 -22.63 -1.75
C VAL A 189 20.58 -23.14 -1.72
N GLU A 190 21.39 -22.71 -0.75
CA GLU A 190 22.77 -23.17 -0.60
C GLU A 190 22.86 -24.64 -0.16
N GLN A 191 21.96 -25.11 0.72
CA GLN A 191 21.89 -26.53 1.10
C GLN A 191 21.45 -27.42 -0.07
N ASN A 192 20.48 -26.97 -0.89
CA ASN A 192 20.01 -27.75 -2.05
C ASN A 192 21.00 -27.80 -3.24
N LYS A 193 22.08 -27.01 -3.23
CA LYS A 193 23.18 -27.12 -4.21
C LYS A 193 24.25 -28.14 -3.81
N GLY A 194 24.20 -28.63 -2.57
CA GLY A 194 25.21 -29.53 -1.98
C GLY A 194 24.86 -31.03 -2.04
N ASP A 195 23.65 -31.39 -2.45
CA ASP A 195 23.17 -32.76 -2.72
C ASP A 195 23.12 -33.04 -4.24
#